data_AF-A0A6I9MTW3-F1
#
_entry.id   AF-A0A6I9MTW3-F1
#
_cell.length_a   1.000
_cell.length_b   1.000
_cell.length_c   1.000
_cell.angle_alpha   90.00
_cell.angle_beta   90.00
_cell.angle_gamma   90.00
#
_symmetry.space_group_name_H-M   'P 1'
#
loop_
_entity.id
_entity.type
_entity.pdbx_description
1 polymer ?
#
loop_
_entity_poly.entity_id
_entity_poly.type
_entity_poly.pdbx_seq_one_letter_code
_entity_poly.pdbx_strand_id
1 'polypeptide(L)'
;MEIYPDKKRTRVVGPETQKSPQRGGEDAAPPPDSSRDSSELFGHWGHDLGPESQRVALRKFRYYGYNGYLSDRISLTRSIPDLRPDGCRNMSYSSDLPQLSVIFIFVNEALSVLLRSIHTAILRTPPHLLREIVLVDDHSDS
;
A
#
# COMPACT_ATOMS: atom_id res chain seq x y z
N MET A 1 -13.29 -11.77 51.20
CA MET A 1 -13.95 -12.08 49.92
C MET A 1 -12.92 -12.76 49.03
N GLU A 2 -12.68 -14.05 49.28
CA GLU A 2 -12.15 -14.95 48.24
C GLU A 2 -13.27 -15.13 47.20
N ILE A 3 -12.94 -15.13 45.91
CA ILE A 3 -13.18 -16.25 44.96
C ILE A 3 -12.12 -16.14 43.85
N TYR A 4 -11.21 -17.10 43.79
CA TYR A 4 -10.27 -17.44 42.69
C TYR A 4 -11.07 -18.18 41.56
N PRO A 5 -10.60 -18.37 40.31
CA PRO A 5 -9.36 -19.12 40.12
C PRO A 5 -8.43 -18.83 38.94
N ASP A 6 -7.18 -19.22 39.22
CA ASP A 6 -6.06 -19.62 38.39
C ASP A 6 -6.37 -20.88 37.55
N LYS A 7 -5.96 -20.92 36.27
CA LYS A 7 -5.04 -21.91 35.67
C LYS A 7 -5.08 -22.00 34.13
N LYS A 8 -3.91 -21.70 33.55
CA LYS A 8 -3.16 -22.42 32.48
C LYS A 8 -3.77 -22.57 31.08
N ARG A 9 -3.02 -22.11 30.05
CA ARG A 9 -2.33 -22.93 29.02
C ARG A 9 -1.86 -22.06 27.84
N THR A 10 -0.61 -21.62 27.84
CA THR A 10 0.03 -21.07 26.64
C THR A 10 0.51 -22.22 25.76
N ARG A 11 -0.11 -22.41 24.60
CA ARG A 11 0.44 -23.24 23.51
C ARG A 11 1.45 -22.40 22.75
N VAL A 12 2.71 -22.83 22.75
CA VAL A 12 3.72 -22.39 21.80
C VAL A 12 3.34 -22.96 20.43
N VAL A 13 3.06 -22.10 19.46
CA VAL A 13 2.96 -22.47 18.04
C VAL A 13 4.32 -22.12 17.42
N GLY A 14 4.98 -23.11 16.82
CA GLY A 14 6.27 -22.98 16.16
C GLY A 14 6.22 -22.15 14.86
N PRO A 15 7.34 -22.03 14.14
CA PRO A 15 7.48 -21.06 13.07
C PRO A 15 6.66 -21.44 11.84
N GLU A 16 5.70 -20.59 11.47
CA GLU A 16 5.18 -20.58 10.11
C GLU A 16 6.34 -20.24 9.17
N THR A 17 6.66 -21.22 8.32
CA THR A 17 7.70 -21.13 7.31
C THR A 17 7.29 -20.03 6.32
N GLN A 18 7.97 -18.89 6.34
CA GLN A 18 7.90 -17.88 5.29
C GLN A 18 8.32 -18.54 3.97
N LYS A 19 7.34 -18.99 3.17
CA LYS A 19 7.54 -19.25 1.76
C LYS A 19 7.23 -17.97 1.01
N SER A 20 8.28 -17.40 0.42
CA SER A 20 8.21 -16.36 -0.60
C SER A 20 7.22 -16.78 -1.69
N PRO A 21 6.36 -15.88 -2.21
CA PRO A 21 5.49 -16.22 -3.32
C PRO A 21 6.34 -16.57 -4.54
N GLN A 22 6.27 -17.83 -4.98
CA GLN A 22 6.96 -18.26 -6.18
C GLN A 22 6.27 -17.71 -7.44
N ARG A 23 7.12 -17.22 -8.34
CA ARG A 23 6.85 -16.66 -9.67
C ARG A 23 5.91 -17.55 -10.49
N GLY A 24 4.64 -17.18 -10.57
CA GLY A 24 3.78 -17.54 -11.70
C GLY A 24 3.96 -16.46 -12.75
N GLY A 25 4.45 -16.84 -13.94
CA GLY A 25 4.59 -15.90 -15.07
C GLY A 25 3.29 -15.17 -15.38
N GLU A 26 3.37 -14.11 -16.18
CA GLU A 26 2.25 -13.23 -16.56
C GLU A 26 1.06 -13.95 -17.24
N ASP A 27 1.12 -15.27 -17.42
CA ASP A 27 0.06 -16.12 -17.97
C ASP A 27 -0.49 -17.20 -17.02
N ALA A 28 -0.03 -17.28 -15.76
CA ALA A 28 -0.53 -18.29 -14.83
C ALA A 28 -1.96 -17.96 -14.37
N ALA A 29 -2.90 -18.88 -14.63
CA ALA A 29 -4.25 -18.84 -14.08
C ALA A 29 -4.20 -18.96 -12.55
N PRO A 30 -5.10 -18.27 -11.81
CA PRO A 30 -5.12 -18.35 -10.37
C PRO A 30 -5.45 -19.80 -9.91
N PRO A 31 -4.82 -20.29 -8.83
CA PRO A 31 -5.03 -21.65 -8.32
C PRO A 31 -6.49 -21.86 -7.84
N PRO A 32 -7.02 -23.09 -7.93
CA PRO A 32 -8.47 -23.38 -7.85
C PRO A 32 -9.14 -23.10 -6.50
N ASP A 33 -8.38 -22.94 -5.41
CA ASP A 33 -8.91 -22.58 -4.09
C ASP A 33 -9.17 -21.05 -3.94
N SER A 34 -8.93 -20.27 -4.99
CA SER A 34 -9.07 -18.81 -5.02
C SER A 34 -10.50 -18.28 -5.10
N SER A 35 -11.48 -19.14 -5.33
CA SER A 35 -12.84 -18.71 -5.72
C SER A 35 -13.55 -17.97 -4.58
N ARG A 36 -13.42 -18.43 -3.34
CA ARG A 36 -14.07 -17.82 -2.16
C ARG A 36 -13.46 -16.46 -1.79
N ASP A 37 -12.14 -16.37 -1.70
CA ASP A 37 -11.43 -15.10 -1.42
C ASP A 37 -11.72 -14.02 -2.47
N SER A 38 -11.83 -14.41 -3.74
CA SER A 38 -12.14 -13.46 -4.81
C SER A 38 -13.58 -12.94 -4.73
N SER A 39 -14.51 -13.77 -4.26
CA SER A 39 -15.94 -13.42 -4.20
C SER A 39 -16.26 -12.39 -3.12
N GLU A 40 -15.62 -12.47 -1.95
CA GLU A 40 -15.75 -11.45 -0.90
C GLU A 40 -15.06 -10.15 -1.31
N LEU A 41 -13.88 -10.26 -1.92
CA LEU A 41 -13.11 -9.12 -2.41
C LEU A 41 -13.93 -8.30 -3.42
N PHE A 42 -14.46 -8.94 -4.46
CA PHE A 42 -15.22 -8.22 -5.49
C PHE A 42 -16.66 -7.89 -5.10
N GLY A 43 -17.21 -8.54 -4.07
CA GLY A 43 -18.50 -8.16 -3.48
C GLY A 43 -18.48 -6.73 -2.90
N HIS A 44 -17.34 -6.25 -2.40
CA HIS A 44 -17.25 -4.92 -1.78
C HIS A 44 -16.79 -3.80 -2.73
N TRP A 45 -15.89 -4.07 -3.69
CA TRP A 45 -15.28 -3.01 -4.50
C TRP A 45 -15.17 -3.26 -6.01
N GLY A 46 -15.62 -4.41 -6.53
CA GLY A 46 -15.45 -4.76 -7.96
C GLY A 46 -16.68 -5.36 -8.63
N HIS A 47 -17.87 -5.07 -8.11
CA HIS A 47 -19.14 -5.55 -8.65
C HIS A 47 -19.38 -5.14 -10.11
N ASP A 48 -18.91 -3.96 -10.51
CA ASP A 48 -19.05 -3.43 -11.88
C ASP A 48 -17.96 -3.93 -12.85
N LEU A 49 -16.96 -4.69 -12.37
CA LEU A 49 -15.87 -5.16 -13.22
C LEU A 49 -16.29 -6.42 -13.99
N GLY A 50 -16.05 -6.42 -15.30
CA GLY A 50 -16.18 -7.62 -16.10
C GLY A 50 -15.19 -8.72 -15.67
N PRO A 51 -15.43 -10.00 -16.05
CA PRO A 51 -14.64 -11.14 -15.56
C PRO A 51 -13.13 -11.02 -15.79
N GLU A 52 -12.71 -10.50 -16.94
CA GLU A 52 -11.28 -10.33 -17.23
C GLU A 52 -10.64 -9.23 -16.36
N SER A 53 -11.35 -8.12 -16.18
CA SER A 53 -10.91 -7.04 -15.29
C SER A 53 -10.78 -7.51 -13.85
N GLN A 54 -11.70 -8.35 -13.36
CA GLN A 54 -11.60 -8.98 -12.05
C GLN A 54 -10.37 -9.89 -11.95
N ARG A 55 -10.06 -10.66 -13.00
CA ARG A 55 -8.87 -11.53 -13.03
C ARG A 55 -7.57 -10.72 -12.90
N VAL A 56 -7.45 -9.63 -13.65
CA VAL A 56 -6.30 -8.71 -13.54
C VAL A 56 -6.24 -8.03 -12.19
N ALA A 57 -7.39 -7.56 -11.68
CA ALA A 57 -7.48 -6.91 -10.37
C ALA A 57 -7.09 -7.84 -9.23
N LEU A 58 -7.52 -9.10 -9.26
CA LEU A 58 -7.16 -10.12 -8.28
C LEU A 58 -5.66 -10.44 -8.33
N ARG A 59 -5.08 -10.54 -9.53
CA ARG A 59 -3.63 -10.76 -9.69
C ARG A 59 -2.84 -9.63 -9.04
N LYS A 60 -3.18 -8.37 -9.34
CA LYS A 60 -2.51 -7.20 -8.74
C LYS A 60 -2.72 -7.14 -7.23
N PHE A 61 -3.92 -7.45 -6.76
CA PHE A 61 -4.21 -7.51 -5.33
C PHE A 61 -3.36 -8.56 -4.60
N ARG A 62 -3.18 -9.74 -5.20
CA ARG A 62 -2.34 -10.80 -4.63
C ARG A 62 -0.85 -10.46 -4.65
N TYR A 63 -0.40 -9.77 -5.69
CA TYR A 63 1.01 -9.41 -5.83
C TYR A 63 1.39 -8.24 -4.91
N TYR A 64 0.61 -7.15 -4.91
CA TYR A 64 0.92 -5.93 -4.16
C TYR A 64 0.28 -5.87 -2.76
N GLY A 65 -0.73 -6.69 -2.47
CA GLY A 65 -1.49 -6.63 -1.21
C GLY A 65 -2.57 -5.54 -1.16
N TYR A 66 -2.74 -4.76 -2.23
CA TYR A 66 -3.74 -3.71 -2.37
C TYR A 66 -4.28 -3.63 -3.79
N ASN A 67 -5.30 -2.81 -4.02
CA ASN A 67 -5.95 -2.67 -5.32
C ASN A 67 -5.10 -1.89 -6.34
N GLY A 68 -4.02 -2.51 -6.83
CA GLY A 68 -3.14 -1.94 -7.85
C GLY A 68 -3.88 -1.64 -9.15
N TYR A 69 -4.88 -2.46 -9.51
CA TYR A 69 -5.72 -2.22 -10.69
C TYR A 69 -6.46 -0.88 -10.62
N LEU A 70 -7.10 -0.55 -9.51
CA LEU A 70 -7.72 0.75 -9.33
C LEU A 70 -6.66 1.85 -9.20
N SER A 71 -5.56 1.59 -8.48
CA SER A 71 -4.46 2.56 -8.34
C SER A 71 -3.98 3.05 -9.71
N ASP A 72 -3.81 2.18 -10.70
CA ASP A 72 -3.34 2.58 -12.03
C ASP A 72 -4.31 3.52 -12.77
N ARG A 73 -5.59 3.53 -12.38
CA ARG A 73 -6.63 4.39 -12.96
C ARG A 73 -6.86 5.67 -12.18
N ILE A 74 -6.26 5.80 -11.00
CA ILE A 74 -6.32 7.02 -10.20
C ILE A 74 -5.16 7.93 -10.63
N SER A 75 -5.48 9.19 -10.94
CA SER A 75 -4.49 10.20 -11.30
C SER A 75 -3.32 10.29 -10.31
N LEU A 76 -2.11 10.48 -10.84
CA LEU A 76 -0.90 10.73 -10.04
C LEU A 76 -1.00 12.03 -9.22
N THR A 77 -1.83 12.97 -9.65
CA THR A 77 -2.03 14.28 -9.00
C THR A 77 -3.42 14.44 -8.40
N ARG A 78 -4.03 13.34 -7.92
CA ARG A 78 -5.38 13.38 -7.31
C ARG A 78 -5.47 14.40 -6.17
N SER A 79 -6.66 15.00 -6.03
CA SER A 79 -6.98 15.79 -4.84
C SER A 79 -7.04 14.86 -3.61
N ILE A 80 -6.55 15.38 -2.48
CA ILE A 80 -6.62 14.71 -1.18
C ILE A 80 -7.44 15.64 -0.29
N PRO A 81 -8.53 15.14 0.33
CA PRO A 81 -9.32 15.96 1.24
C PRO A 81 -8.46 16.37 2.43
N ASP A 82 -8.64 17.61 2.90
CA ASP A 82 -7.96 18.10 4.08
C ASP A 82 -8.68 17.58 5.33
N LEU A 83 -8.08 16.56 5.97
CA LEU A 83 -8.60 15.92 7.18
C LEU A 83 -7.96 16.48 8.46
N ARG A 84 -7.17 17.56 8.36
CA ARG A 84 -6.53 18.17 9.54
C ARG A 84 -7.58 18.88 10.42
N PRO A 85 -7.39 18.90 11.74
CA PRO A 85 -8.20 19.72 12.65
C PRO A 85 -8.13 21.22 12.29
N ASP A 86 -9.20 21.97 12.56
CA ASP A 86 -9.31 23.39 12.18
C ASP A 86 -8.15 24.26 12.67
N GLY A 87 -7.60 23.95 13.85
CA GLY A 87 -6.46 24.68 14.42
C GLY A 87 -5.17 24.59 13.60
N CYS A 88 -4.97 23.52 12.80
CA CYS A 88 -3.75 23.33 12.01
C CYS A 88 -3.60 24.35 10.88
N ARG A 89 -4.71 24.92 10.38
CA ARG A 89 -4.68 25.91 9.28
C ARG A 89 -4.13 27.28 9.73
N ASN A 90 -4.27 27.59 11.02
CA ASN A 90 -3.89 28.87 11.58
C ASN A 90 -2.50 28.85 12.25
N MET A 91 -1.78 27.75 12.16
CA MET A 91 -0.41 27.66 12.66
C MET A 91 0.54 28.41 11.74
N SER A 92 1.40 29.24 12.31
CA SER A 92 2.50 29.89 11.61
C SER A 92 3.81 29.13 11.84
N TYR A 93 4.64 29.05 10.80
CA TYR A 93 5.97 28.46 10.85
C TYR A 93 6.98 29.53 10.43
N SER A 94 8.23 29.39 10.89
CA SER A 94 9.34 30.22 10.38
C SER A 94 9.47 30.03 8.87
N SER A 95 9.81 31.09 8.15
CA SER A 95 10.20 30.99 6.73
C SER A 95 11.60 30.41 6.55
N ASP A 96 12.43 30.48 7.60
CA ASP A 96 13.79 29.95 7.61
C ASP A 96 13.80 28.52 8.16
N LEU A 97 13.24 27.61 7.36
CA LEU A 97 13.27 26.17 7.63
C LEU A 97 14.41 25.53 6.82
N PRO A 98 15.10 24.53 7.37
CA PRO A 98 16.14 23.83 6.64
C PRO A 98 15.56 23.08 5.45
N GLN A 99 16.38 22.92 4.42
CA GLN A 99 16.02 22.03 3.31
C GLN A 99 15.98 20.58 3.78
N LEU A 100 15.15 19.78 3.13
CA LEU A 100 14.94 18.36 3.41
C LEU A 100 15.17 17.53 2.15
N SER A 101 15.68 16.31 2.35
CA SER A 101 15.72 15.26 1.33
C SER A 101 14.66 14.21 1.67
N VAL A 102 13.88 13.77 0.68
CA VAL A 102 12.89 12.69 0.86
C VAL A 102 13.47 11.39 0.29
N ILE A 103 13.57 10.35 1.10
CA ILE A 103 14.10 9.05 0.69
C ILE A 103 12.95 8.06 0.59
N PHE A 104 12.68 7.56 -0.62
CA PHE A 104 11.76 6.44 -0.84
C PHE A 104 12.57 5.17 -1.01
N ILE A 105 12.41 4.24 -0.07
CA ILE A 105 12.93 2.88 -0.18
C ILE A 105 11.77 2.01 -0.65
N PHE A 106 11.96 1.26 -1.74
CA PHE A 106 10.91 0.43 -2.31
C PHE A 106 11.46 -0.94 -2.75
N VAL A 107 10.59 -1.95 -2.71
CA VAL A 107 10.84 -3.29 -3.26
C VAL A 107 9.56 -3.75 -3.96
N ASN A 108 9.64 -4.04 -5.25
CA ASN A 108 8.49 -4.51 -6.06
C ASN A 108 7.20 -3.65 -5.91
N GLU A 109 7.33 -2.34 -5.66
CA GLU A 109 6.18 -1.46 -5.44
C GLU A 109 5.41 -1.21 -6.75
N ALA A 110 4.09 -1.06 -6.68
CA ALA A 110 3.34 -0.71 -7.89
C ALA A 110 3.76 0.68 -8.39
N LEU A 111 4.08 0.77 -9.69
CA LEU A 111 4.54 2.01 -10.30
C LEU A 111 3.59 3.19 -10.07
N SER A 112 2.28 2.96 -10.13
CA SER A 112 1.28 4.01 -9.88
C SER A 112 1.30 4.54 -8.45
N VAL A 113 1.64 3.71 -7.45
CA VAL A 113 1.77 4.12 -6.06
C VAL A 113 3.05 4.91 -5.85
N LEU A 114 4.19 4.38 -6.32
CA LEU A 114 5.49 5.05 -6.20
C LEU A 114 5.47 6.44 -6.85
N LEU A 115 4.99 6.52 -8.10
CA LEU A 115 4.88 7.79 -8.81
C LEU A 115 3.93 8.76 -8.13
N ARG A 116 2.78 8.31 -7.63
CA ARG A 116 1.83 9.18 -6.93
C ARG A 116 2.43 9.75 -5.64
N SER A 117 3.24 8.98 -4.93
CA SER A 117 3.97 9.43 -3.75
C SER A 117 5.01 10.50 -4.10
N ILE A 118 5.79 10.29 -5.16
CA ILE A 118 6.76 11.26 -5.67
C ILE A 118 6.07 12.56 -6.10
N HIS A 119 5.02 12.47 -6.93
CA HIS A 119 4.23 13.63 -7.36
C HIS A 119 3.64 14.39 -6.17
N THR A 120 3.16 13.68 -5.15
CA THR A 120 2.62 14.30 -3.94
C THR A 120 3.70 15.04 -3.15
N ALA A 121 4.89 14.45 -2.99
CA ALA A 121 6.01 15.11 -2.33
C ALA A 121 6.41 16.40 -3.07
N ILE A 122 6.52 16.35 -4.41
CA ILE A 122 6.85 17.53 -5.22
C ILE A 122 5.77 18.62 -5.11
N LEU A 123 4.49 18.26 -5.23
CA LEU A 123 3.40 19.23 -5.31
C LEU A 123 2.98 19.80 -3.96
N ARG A 124 3.23 19.09 -2.85
CA ARG A 124 2.79 19.49 -1.50
C ARG A 124 3.91 19.93 -0.58
N THR A 125 5.17 19.90 -1.04
CA THR A 125 6.31 20.50 -0.33
C THR A 125 6.68 21.83 -0.97
N PRO A 126 6.80 22.93 -0.20
CA PRO A 126 7.28 24.20 -0.73
C PRO A 126 8.64 24.04 -1.45
N PRO A 127 8.82 24.57 -2.68
CA PRO A 127 10.00 24.28 -3.50
C PRO A 127 11.35 24.65 -2.87
N HIS A 128 11.39 25.66 -2.00
CA HIS A 128 12.61 26.07 -1.31
C HIS A 128 13.05 25.08 -0.22
N LEU A 129 12.13 24.25 0.27
CA LEU A 129 12.40 23.24 1.31
C LEU A 129 12.84 21.91 0.70
N LEU A 130 12.35 21.53 -0.48
CA LEU A 130 12.68 20.23 -1.08
C LEU A 130 14.03 20.30 -1.79
N ARG A 131 15.06 19.69 -1.20
CA ARG A 131 16.40 19.60 -1.80
C ARG A 131 16.45 18.58 -2.93
N GLU A 132 16.00 17.36 -2.64
CA GLU A 132 16.06 16.22 -3.54
C GLU A 132 15.07 15.13 -3.10
N ILE A 133 14.78 14.22 -4.04
CA ILE A 133 14.10 12.96 -3.78
C ILE A 133 15.03 11.83 -4.19
N VAL A 134 15.36 10.95 -3.25
CA VAL A 134 16.23 9.80 -3.48
C VAL A 134 15.35 8.55 -3.53
N LEU A 135 15.44 7.83 -4.65
CA LEU A 135 14.77 6.54 -4.82
C LEU A 135 15.82 5.45 -4.59
N VAL A 136 15.56 4.58 -3.61
CA VAL A 136 16.42 3.46 -3.24
C VAL A 136 15.66 2.18 -3.54
N ASP A 137 16.14 1.45 -4.55
CA ASP A 137 15.64 0.11 -4.87
C ASP A 137 16.27 -0.90 -3.91
N ASP A 138 15.47 -1.46 -3.01
CA ASP A 138 15.88 -2.50 -2.06
C ASP A 138 15.70 -3.88 -2.67
N HIS A 139 16.43 -4.11 -3.77
CA HIS A 139 16.46 -5.37 -4.52
C HIS A 139 15.09 -5.82 -5.05
N SER A 140 14.41 -4.96 -5.82
CA SER A 140 13.28 -5.39 -6.64
C SER A 140 13.69 -6.51 -7.61
N ASP A 141 12.73 -7.36 -7.96
CA ASP A 141 12.93 -8.42 -8.94
C ASP A 141 13.22 -7.81 -10.33
N SER A 142 14.13 -8.42 -11.08
CA SER A 142 14.51 -8.01 -12.45
C SER A 142 13.79 -8.79 -13.56
#